data_AF-A0A3D3BDM7-F1
#
_entry.id   AF-A0A3D3BDM7-F1
#
_cell.length_a   1.000
_cell.length_b   1.000
_cell.length_c   1.000
_cell.angle_alpha   90.00
_cell.angle_beta   90.00
_cell.angle_gamma   90.00
#
_symmetry.space_group_name_H-M   'P 1'
#
loop_
_entity.id
_entity.type
_entity.pdbx_description
1 polymer ?
#
loop_
_entity_poly.entity_id
_entity_poly.type
_entity_poly.pdbx_seq_one_letter_code
_entity_poly.pdbx_strand_id
1 'polypeptide(L)' 'MEMDVAVEILITGMGQGLFTGVRLTDVFNREREDWIGARRIVNGTDRAEQIAGYGQAFLNAILG' A
#
# COMPACT_ATOMS: atom_id res chain seq x y z
N MET A 1 11.82 10.82 -14.06
CA MET A 1 11.89 10.90 -12.60
C MET A 1 12.97 9.95 -12.16
N GLU A 2 13.88 10.40 -11.31
CA GLU A 2 14.85 9.53 -10.66
C GLU A 2 14.11 8.59 -9.69
N MET A 3 14.61 7.36 -9.56
CA MET A 3 13.87 6.28 -8.87
C MET A 3 13.78 6.51 -7.36
N ASP A 4 14.85 7.01 -6.76
CA ASP A 4 14.94 7.40 -5.36
C ASP A 4 13.84 8.40 -4.97
N VAL A 5 13.67 9.46 -5.75
CA VAL A 5 12.64 10.48 -5.54
C VAL A 5 11.24 9.88 -5.70
N ALA A 6 11.04 9.01 -6.70
CA ALA A 6 9.76 8.35 -6.90
C ALA A 6 9.35 7.47 -5.71
N VAL A 7 10.31 6.73 -5.15
CA VAL A 7 10.09 5.86 -3.98
C VAL A 7 9.82 6.71 -2.74
N GLU A 8 10.56 7.78 -2.52
CA GLU A 8 10.33 8.69 -1.39
C GLU A 8 8.92 9.30 -1.43
N ILE A 9 8.50 9.78 -2.60
CA ILE A 9 7.14 10.31 -2.82
C ILE A 9 6.09 9.23 -2.53
N LEU A 10 6.30 8.00 -3.03
CA LEU A 10 5.37 6.90 -2.83
C LEU A 10 5.20 6.56 -1.34
N ILE A 11 6.29 6.30 -0.63
CA ILE A 11 6.25 5.89 0.78
C ILE A 11 5.69 7.00 1.66
N THR A 12 6.15 8.23 1.47
CA THR A 12 5.63 9.39 2.22
C THR A 12 4.15 9.61 1.95
N GLY A 13 3.75 9.56 0.68
CA GLY A 13 2.36 9.73 0.28
C GLY A 13 1.44 8.64 0.84
N MET A 14 1.91 7.38 0.88
CA MET A 14 1.15 6.27 1.46
C MET A 14 0.97 6.38 2.98
N GLY A 15 2.01 6.83 3.68
CA GLY A 15 1.97 7.01 5.14
C GLY A 15 1.07 8.17 5.57
N GLN A 16 1.09 9.27 4.81
CA GLN A 16 0.35 10.49 5.15
C GLN A 16 -1.01 10.61 4.46
N GLY A 17 -1.32 9.73 3.49
CA GLY A 17 -2.57 9.73 2.74
C GLY A 17 -2.65 10.86 1.70
N LEU A 18 -1.53 11.24 1.10
CA LEU A 18 -1.45 12.43 0.24
C LEU A 18 -2.07 12.25 -1.16
N PHE A 19 -2.30 11.00 -1.61
CA PHE A 19 -2.87 10.75 -2.93
C PHE A 19 -4.40 10.76 -2.92
N THR A 20 -5.02 10.08 -1.96
CA THR A 20 -6.49 9.88 -1.90
C THR A 20 -7.11 10.22 -0.55
N GLY A 21 -6.30 10.53 0.46
CA GLY A 21 -6.72 10.67 1.86
C GLY A 21 -6.67 9.37 2.67
N VAL A 22 -6.62 8.20 2.02
CA VAL A 22 -6.50 6.89 2.70
C VAL A 22 -5.04 6.64 3.06
N ARG A 23 -4.78 6.29 4.33
CA ARG A 23 -3.45 6.01 4.87
C ARG A 23 -3.22 4.51 5.01
N LEU A 24 -1.94 4.11 5.09
CA LEU A 24 -1.54 2.77 5.50
C LEU A 24 -2.25 2.31 6.80
N THR A 25 -2.38 3.19 7.80
CA THR A 25 -3.02 2.87 9.09
C THR A 25 -4.53 2.67 9.01
N ASP A 26 -5.19 3.16 7.97
CA ASP A 26 -6.65 3.03 7.79
C ASP A 26 -7.03 1.63 7.28
N VAL A 27 -6.09 0.95 6.63
CA VAL A 27 -6.28 -0.39 6.05
C VAL A 27 -5.46 -1.47 6.75
N PHE A 28 -4.36 -1.11 7.40
CA PHE A 28 -3.54 -2.01 8.22
C PHE A 28 -3.37 -1.44 9.63
N ASN A 29 -3.92 -2.14 10.62
CA ASN A 29 -3.78 -1.80 12.03
C ASN A 29 -4.01 -3.05 12.89
N ARG A 30 -4.13 -2.90 14.21
CA ARG A 30 -4.28 -4.03 15.14
C ARG A 30 -5.53 -4.88 14.89
N GLU A 31 -6.57 -4.31 14.28
CA GLU A 31 -7.87 -4.97 14.09
C GLU A 31 -8.17 -5.23 12.61
N ARG A 32 -7.34 -4.72 11.70
CA ARG A 32 -7.61 -4.75 10.26
C ARG A 32 -6.37 -5.07 9.46
N GLU A 33 -6.55 -5.94 8.48
CA GLU A 33 -5.56 -6.30 7.48
C GLU A 33 -6.20 -6.35 6.09
N ASP A 34 -6.52 -5.19 5.52
CA ASP A 34 -7.26 -5.06 4.26
C ASP A 34 -6.31 -4.92 3.05
N TRP A 35 -5.76 -6.06 2.61
CA TRP A 35 -4.85 -6.14 1.47
C TRP A 35 -5.43 -5.62 0.16
N ILE A 36 -6.71 -5.92 -0.11
CA ILE A 36 -7.37 -5.50 -1.36
C ILE A 36 -7.67 -4.00 -1.31
N GLY A 37 -8.22 -3.53 -0.19
CA GLY A 37 -8.54 -2.12 0.00
C GLY A 37 -7.33 -1.20 0.06
N ALA A 38 -6.13 -1.72 0.37
CA ALA A 38 -4.89 -0.95 0.40
C ALA A 38 -4.55 -0.27 -0.93
N ARG A 39 -5.04 -0.78 -2.07
CA ARG A 39 -4.86 -0.12 -3.37
C ARG A 39 -5.35 1.33 -3.38
N ARG A 40 -6.38 1.60 -2.56
CA ARG A 40 -7.00 2.92 -2.40
C ARG A 40 -6.06 3.99 -1.86
N ILE A 41 -4.94 3.59 -1.23
CA ILE A 41 -3.95 4.55 -0.71
C ILE A 41 -3.36 5.38 -1.86
N VAL A 42 -3.12 4.76 -3.02
CA VAL A 42 -2.43 5.41 -4.16
C VAL A 42 -3.43 5.79 -5.26
N ASN A 43 -4.29 4.87 -5.70
CA ASN A 43 -5.33 5.13 -6.73
C ASN A 43 -6.68 4.57 -6.26
N GLY A 44 -7.58 4.16 -7.17
CA GLY A 44 -8.85 3.53 -6.83
C GLY A 44 -8.68 2.04 -6.48
N THR A 45 -9.40 1.18 -7.19
CA THR A 45 -9.36 -0.28 -7.00
C THR A 45 -8.83 -1.02 -8.24
N ASP A 46 -8.10 -0.32 -9.10
CA ASP A 46 -7.48 -0.93 -10.28
C ASP A 46 -6.45 -1.97 -9.86
N ARG A 47 -6.58 -3.19 -10.40
CA ARG A 47 -5.68 -4.32 -10.12
C ARG A 47 -5.51 -4.62 -8.62
N ALA A 48 -6.50 -4.28 -7.79
CA ALA A 48 -6.41 -4.39 -6.34
C ALA A 48 -6.06 -5.82 -5.88
N GLU A 49 -6.68 -6.84 -6.46
CA GLU A 49 -6.38 -8.24 -6.13
C GLU A 49 -4.95 -8.65 -6.51
N GLN A 50 -4.46 -8.22 -7.67
CA GLN A 50 -3.09 -8.53 -8.11
C GLN A 50 -2.06 -7.90 -7.17
N ILE A 51 -2.27 -6.63 -6.80
CA ILE A 51 -1.37 -5.89 -5.91
C ILE A 51 -1.43 -6.45 -4.49
N ALA A 52 -2.62 -6.83 -4.01
CA ALA A 52 -2.79 -7.55 -2.75
C ALA A 52 -1.99 -8.86 -2.74
N GLY A 53 -2.08 -9.64 -3.82
CA GLY A 53 -1.31 -10.88 -3.99
C GLY A 53 0.20 -10.66 -3.92
N TYR A 54 0.72 -9.60 -4.53
CA TYR A 54 2.14 -9.24 -4.38
C TYR A 54 2.50 -8.90 -2.94
N GLY A 55 1.69 -8.08 -2.26
CA GLY A 55 1.92 -7.72 -0.86
C GLY A 55 1.98 -8.94 0.06
N GLN A 56 1.03 -9.85 -0.07
CA GLN A 56 0.99 -11.10 0.70
C GLN A 56 2.17 -12.02 0.38
N ALA A 57 2.58 -12.11 -0.88
CA ALA A 57 3.75 -12.90 -1.28
C ALA A 57 5.04 -12.36 -0.63
N PHE A 58 5.22 -11.03 -0.60
CA PHE A 58 6.36 -10.42 0.09
C PHE A 58 6.31 -10.63 1.59
N LEU A 59 5.14 -10.47 2.23
CA LEU A 59 5.00 -10.71 3.66
C LEU A 59 5.36 -12.16 4.01
N ASN A 60 4.84 -13.13 3.25
CA ASN A 60 5.15 -14.54 3.44
C ASN A 60 6.65 -14.84 3.29
N ALA A 61 7.33 -14.18 2.35
CA ALA A 61 8.77 -14.34 2.16
C ALA A 61 9.62 -13.68 3.26
N ILE A 62 9.07 -12.69 3.99
CA ILE A 62 9.73 -12.04 5.13
C ILE A 62 9.52 -12.86 6.41
N LEU A 63 8.35 -13.49 6.56
CA LEU A 63 7.98 -14.24 7.77
C LEU A 63 8.37 -15.73 7.74
N GLY A 64 8.53 -16.31 6.54
CA GLY A 64 9.02 -17.68 6.33
C GLY A 64 10.54 -17.78 6.40
#